data_AF-A0A431IR47-F1
#
_entry.id   AF-A0A431IR47-F1
#
_cell.length_a   1.000
_cell.length_b   1.000
_cell.length_c   1.000
_cell.angle_alpha   90.00
_cell.angle_beta   90.00
_cell.angle_gamma   90.00
#
_symmetry.space_group_name_H-M   'P 1'
#
loop_
_entity.id
_entity.type
_entity.pdbx_description
1 polymer ?
#
loop_
_entity_poly.entity_id
_entity_poly.type
_entity_poly.pdbx_seq_one_letter_code
_entity_poly.pdbx_strand_id
1 'polypeptide(L)'
;MRARREIVMSAGAFGTPQILMASGVGPGQHLQDLGIRPVLDAPGVGQNLQDHISALLIYRSLVTDHTVGISPIGVARLLAGMWQWRRHRRGVITSCAAESGVYYRTSPDVEVSDMEMELIVGIGDDHGRKLHLGHGYSAHLLLARPKSTGEVRLASPDTTVAPLIDPRYFSHPYDMETLVAGTRIALDIMSQPVFDPYRGDMLIHYDRDDPDQIERTLRDHADTEYHVCGTCRMGPDGDPMAVVDSRLRVRGLEGLRIADASVMPTVTSNNINAPVIMIGEKAADMIRSDA
;
A
#
# COMPACT_ATOMS: atom_id res chain seq x y z
N MET A 1 -27.80 7.75 14.72
CA MET A 1 -27.95 9.01 13.93
C MET A 1 -28.78 8.69 12.67
N ARG A 2 -29.35 9.68 11.98
CA ARG A 2 -30.08 9.48 10.70
C ARG A 2 -29.64 10.54 9.68
N ALA A 3 -29.47 10.15 8.41
CA ALA A 3 -29.22 11.07 7.31
C ALA A 3 -30.53 11.37 6.56
N ARG A 4 -30.75 12.62 6.14
CA ARG A 4 -31.95 13.02 5.37
C ARG A 4 -31.82 12.77 3.86
N ARG A 5 -30.60 12.62 3.35
CA ARG A 5 -30.30 12.56 1.91
C ARG A 5 -29.50 11.32 1.58
N GLU A 6 -28.22 11.31 1.92
CA GLU A 6 -27.28 10.24 1.57
C GLU A 6 -26.34 9.97 2.73
N ILE A 7 -25.86 8.73 2.84
CA ILE A 7 -24.75 8.31 3.70
C ILE A 7 -23.53 8.08 2.80
N VAL A 8 -22.38 8.60 3.20
CA VAL A 8 -21.11 8.40 2.49
C VAL A 8 -20.19 7.56 3.36
N MET A 9 -19.78 6.40 2.85
CA MET A 9 -18.81 5.51 3.47
C MET A 9 -17.41 5.92 3.03
N SER A 10 -16.54 6.18 4.00
CA SER A 10 -15.13 6.53 3.78
C SER A 10 -14.24 5.85 4.82
N ALA A 11 -14.50 4.56 5.09
CA ALA A 11 -13.80 3.76 6.11
C ALA A 11 -12.61 2.97 5.54
N GLY A 12 -12.24 3.23 4.28
CA GLY A 12 -11.07 2.65 3.62
C GLY A 12 -11.28 1.21 3.16
N ALA A 13 -10.24 0.65 2.53
CA ALA A 13 -10.30 -0.68 1.91
C ALA A 13 -10.56 -1.84 2.87
N PHE A 14 -10.33 -1.68 4.17
CA PHE A 14 -10.67 -2.69 5.17
C PHE A 14 -11.98 -2.41 5.89
N GLY A 15 -12.17 -1.18 6.36
CA GLY A 15 -13.33 -0.82 7.18
C GLY A 15 -14.63 -0.75 6.39
N THR A 16 -14.61 -0.21 5.17
CA THR A 16 -15.82 -0.09 4.34
C THR A 16 -16.48 -1.44 4.05
N PRO A 17 -15.77 -2.46 3.49
CA PRO A 17 -16.41 -3.76 3.26
C PRO A 17 -16.83 -4.45 4.56
N GLN A 18 -16.10 -4.27 5.66
CA GLN A 18 -16.48 -4.82 6.97
C GLN A 18 -17.82 -4.26 7.45
N ILE A 19 -18.00 -2.94 7.40
CA ILE A 19 -19.24 -2.28 7.81
C ILE A 19 -20.40 -2.68 6.90
N LEU A 20 -20.18 -2.76 5.59
CA LEU A 20 -21.20 -3.21 4.64
C LEU A 20 -21.65 -4.64 4.96
N MET A 21 -20.70 -5.59 5.12
CA MET A 21 -21.03 -6.97 5.45
C MET A 21 -21.77 -7.09 6.79
N ALA A 22 -21.31 -6.39 7.83
CA ALA A 22 -21.99 -6.37 9.13
C ALA A 22 -23.41 -5.74 9.05
N SER A 23 -23.64 -4.89 8.05
CA SER A 23 -24.96 -4.28 7.76
C SER A 23 -25.83 -5.14 6.84
N GLY A 24 -25.39 -6.36 6.49
CA GLY A 24 -26.13 -7.27 5.61
C GLY A 24 -25.92 -7.04 4.11
N VAL A 25 -24.90 -6.29 3.71
CA VAL A 25 -24.57 -6.00 2.30
C VAL A 25 -23.23 -6.66 1.94
N GLY A 26 -23.28 -7.75 1.17
CA GLY A 26 -22.08 -8.51 0.81
C GLY A 26 -22.39 -9.92 0.32
N PRO A 27 -21.40 -10.83 0.28
CA PRO A 27 -21.60 -12.19 -0.22
C PRO A 27 -22.62 -12.96 0.63
N GLY A 28 -23.78 -13.26 0.06
CA GLY A 28 -24.96 -13.72 0.81
C GLY A 28 -24.75 -14.98 1.63
N GLN A 29 -23.97 -15.95 1.15
CA GLN A 29 -23.64 -17.16 1.90
C GLN A 29 -22.75 -16.86 3.11
N HIS A 30 -21.69 -16.08 2.92
CA HIS A 30 -20.77 -15.69 4.00
C HIS A 30 -21.49 -14.95 5.13
N LEU A 31 -22.45 -14.09 4.78
CA LEU A 31 -23.29 -13.40 5.76
C LEU A 31 -24.18 -14.37 6.55
N GLN A 32 -24.82 -15.32 5.87
CA GLN A 32 -25.67 -16.34 6.50
C GLN A 32 -24.88 -17.24 7.44
N ASP A 33 -23.66 -17.63 7.06
CA ASP A 33 -22.76 -18.45 7.88
C ASP A 33 -22.42 -17.76 9.22
N LEU A 34 -22.45 -16.42 9.26
CA LEU A 34 -22.25 -15.60 10.45
C LEU A 34 -23.56 -15.21 11.17
N GLY A 35 -24.71 -15.75 10.74
CA GLY A 35 -26.02 -15.43 11.32
C GLY A 35 -26.55 -14.05 10.95
N ILE A 36 -26.01 -13.40 9.92
CA ILE A 36 -26.44 -12.09 9.43
C ILE A 36 -27.46 -12.30 8.31
N ARG A 37 -28.63 -11.67 8.42
CA ARG A 37 -29.63 -11.66 7.35
C ARG A 37 -29.14 -10.79 6.18
N PRO A 38 -28.99 -11.33 4.95
CA PRO A 38 -28.63 -10.52 3.81
C PRO A 38 -29.75 -9.51 3.49
N VAL A 39 -29.37 -8.23 3.40
CA VAL A 39 -30.18 -7.11 2.87
C VAL A 39 -29.99 -7.02 1.36
N LEU A 40 -28.76 -7.17 0.90
CA LEU A 40 -28.38 -7.21 -0.51
C LEU A 40 -27.26 -8.24 -0.68
N ASP A 41 -27.46 -9.17 -1.61
CA ASP A 41 -26.39 -10.07 -2.06
C ASP A 41 -25.49 -9.31 -3.04
N ALA A 42 -24.29 -8.97 -2.57
CA ALA A 42 -23.30 -8.19 -3.30
C ALA A 42 -21.94 -8.94 -3.24
N PRO A 43 -21.73 -9.94 -4.10
CA PRO A 43 -20.57 -10.84 -4.01
C PRO A 43 -19.22 -10.13 -4.22
N GLY A 44 -19.21 -8.93 -4.80
CA GLY A 44 -18.01 -8.10 -4.95
C GLY A 44 -17.52 -7.44 -3.67
N VAL A 45 -18.34 -7.30 -2.61
CA VAL A 45 -17.92 -6.65 -1.36
C VAL A 45 -16.85 -7.49 -0.68
N GLY A 46 -15.72 -6.85 -0.39
CA GLY A 46 -14.54 -7.48 0.21
C GLY A 46 -13.62 -8.17 -0.81
N GLN A 47 -14.02 -8.34 -2.06
CA GLN A 47 -13.21 -8.98 -3.11
C GLN A 47 -12.30 -7.95 -3.80
N ASN A 48 -11.34 -8.42 -4.60
CA ASN A 48 -10.44 -7.52 -5.36
C ASN A 48 -9.58 -6.62 -4.44
N LEU A 49 -9.18 -7.13 -3.27
CA LEU A 49 -8.18 -6.45 -2.44
C LEU A 49 -6.88 -6.37 -3.23
N GLN A 50 -6.40 -5.17 -3.51
CA GLN A 50 -5.13 -4.93 -4.18
C GLN A 50 -4.24 -4.10 -3.28
N ASP A 51 -2.95 -4.35 -3.34
CA ASP A 51 -1.94 -3.61 -2.60
C ASP A 51 -0.59 -3.73 -3.32
N HIS A 52 0.25 -2.74 -3.11
CA HIS A 52 1.63 -2.76 -3.55
C HIS A 52 2.45 -3.60 -2.58
N ILE A 53 3.17 -4.58 -3.12
CA ILE A 53 4.15 -5.37 -2.39
C ILE A 53 5.57 -4.92 -2.77
N SER A 54 6.47 -4.94 -1.80
CA SER A 54 7.83 -4.43 -2.01
C SER A 54 8.95 -5.38 -1.63
N ALA A 55 10.10 -5.19 -2.28
CA ALA A 55 11.37 -5.76 -1.87
C ALA A 55 12.21 -4.70 -1.13
N LEU A 56 13.04 -5.15 -0.19
CA LEU A 56 13.81 -4.26 0.69
C LEU A 56 15.31 -4.48 0.52
N LEU A 57 16.01 -3.54 -0.10
CA LEU A 57 17.47 -3.54 -0.12
C LEU A 57 17.98 -2.64 1.01
N ILE A 58 18.52 -3.24 2.07
CA ILE A 58 18.89 -2.50 3.28
C ILE A 58 20.40 -2.60 3.50
N TYR A 59 21.08 -1.46 3.53
CA TYR A 59 22.53 -1.37 3.72
C TYR A 59 22.85 -0.66 5.03
N ARG A 60 23.83 -1.19 5.77
CA ARG A 60 24.53 -0.38 6.76
C ARG A 60 25.29 0.74 6.05
N SER A 61 25.40 1.88 6.72
CA SER A 61 26.17 3.01 6.21
C SER A 61 27.53 3.08 6.89
N LEU A 62 28.58 3.25 6.09
CA LEU A 62 29.95 3.51 6.58
C LEU A 62 30.08 4.90 7.21
N VAL A 63 29.15 5.81 6.90
CA VAL A 63 29.12 7.19 7.40
C VAL A 63 27.82 7.50 8.15
N THR A 64 27.86 8.52 9.00
CA THR A 64 26.68 8.93 9.80
C THR A 64 26.07 10.24 9.34
N ASP A 65 26.78 11.07 8.57
CA ASP A 65 26.44 12.48 8.30
C ASP A 65 25.24 12.69 7.37
N HIS A 66 24.88 11.65 6.62
CA HIS A 66 23.85 11.69 5.58
C HIS A 66 22.71 10.71 5.82
N THR A 67 22.61 10.15 7.02
CA THR A 67 21.61 9.15 7.37
C THR A 67 20.95 9.44 8.72
N VAL A 68 19.69 9.05 8.83
CA VAL A 68 18.93 9.00 10.08
C VAL A 68 19.14 7.62 10.69
N GLY A 69 19.75 7.57 11.87
CA GLY A 69 20.11 6.33 12.53
C GLY A 69 19.99 6.41 14.05
N ILE A 70 19.93 5.25 14.69
CA ILE A 70 19.85 5.12 16.15
C ILE A 70 21.27 5.03 16.71
N SER A 71 21.83 6.19 17.08
CA SER A 71 23.16 6.31 17.66
C SER A 71 23.24 7.55 18.57
N PRO A 72 24.27 7.71 19.42
CA PRO A 72 24.45 8.93 20.21
C PRO A 72 24.47 10.21 19.35
N ILE A 73 25.11 10.16 18.17
CA ILE A 73 25.15 11.27 17.22
C ILE A 73 23.76 11.49 16.60
N GLY A 74 23.07 10.42 16.23
CA GLY A 74 21.71 10.48 15.68
C GLY A 74 20.71 11.10 16.67
N VAL A 75 20.76 10.69 17.95
CA VAL A 75 19.94 11.27 19.03
C VAL A 75 20.24 12.75 19.22
N ALA A 76 21.52 13.14 19.27
CA ALA A 76 21.90 14.54 19.40
C ALA A 76 21.37 15.39 18.22
N ARG A 77 21.47 14.88 16.99
CA ARG A 77 20.92 15.54 15.79
C ARG A 77 19.40 15.64 15.82
N LEU A 78 18.71 14.61 16.30
CA LEU A 78 17.26 14.62 16.45
C LEU A 78 16.83 15.69 17.46
N LEU A 79 17.47 15.76 18.62
CA LEU A 79 17.21 16.79 19.64
C LEU A 79 17.44 18.20 19.08
N ALA A 80 18.55 18.42 18.36
CA ALA A 80 18.83 19.69 17.69
C ALA A 80 17.77 20.00 16.61
N GLY A 81 17.34 18.99 15.85
CA GLY A 81 16.28 19.10 14.85
C GLY A 81 14.94 19.50 15.44
N MET A 82 14.54 18.91 16.57
CA MET A 82 13.33 19.30 17.30
C MET A 82 13.36 20.78 17.71
N TRP A 83 14.52 21.26 18.14
CA TRP A 83 14.69 22.68 18.49
C TRP A 83 14.64 23.60 17.27
N GLN A 84 15.30 23.22 16.16
CA GLN A 84 15.24 23.96 14.89
C GLN A 84 13.79 24.06 14.37
N TRP A 85 13.04 22.96 14.41
CA TRP A 85 11.65 22.95 14.00
C TRP A 85 10.76 23.79 14.90
N ARG A 86 11.01 23.75 16.23
CA ARG A 86 10.25 24.56 17.19
C ARG A 86 10.41 26.06 16.90
N ARG A 87 11.61 26.51 16.53
CA ARG A 87 11.91 27.92 16.27
C ARG A 87 11.63 28.38 14.85
N HIS A 88 11.86 27.53 13.86
CA HIS A 88 11.95 27.92 12.45
C HIS A 88 11.16 27.02 11.50
N ARG A 89 10.54 25.94 11.97
CA ARG A 89 9.83 24.94 11.14
C ARG A 89 10.74 24.36 10.04
N ARG A 90 12.01 24.09 10.37
CA ARG A 90 13.03 23.49 9.49
C ARG A 90 13.84 22.45 10.26
N GLY A 91 14.62 21.65 9.55
CA GLY A 91 15.58 20.69 10.11
C GLY A 91 15.19 19.24 9.82
N VAL A 92 15.99 18.28 10.29
CA VAL A 92 15.85 16.85 9.96
C VAL A 92 14.44 16.29 10.25
N ILE A 93 13.73 16.83 11.24
CA ILE A 93 12.38 16.36 11.60
C ILE A 93 11.27 16.83 10.66
N THR A 94 11.58 17.64 9.64
CA THR A 94 10.64 17.97 8.56
C THR A 94 10.75 17.02 7.37
N SER A 95 11.73 16.12 7.35
CA SER A 95 11.91 15.14 6.26
C SER A 95 11.03 13.91 6.49
N CYS A 96 10.54 13.32 5.39
CA CYS A 96 9.94 11.99 5.35
C CYS A 96 10.97 10.85 5.23
N ALA A 97 12.27 11.17 5.20
CA ALA A 97 13.41 10.28 5.02
C ALA A 97 13.50 9.54 3.67
N ALA A 98 12.40 9.37 2.93
CA ALA A 98 12.41 9.05 1.51
C ALA A 98 12.79 10.31 0.71
N GLU A 99 14.02 10.38 0.21
CA GLU A 99 14.60 11.63 -0.34
C GLU A 99 14.68 11.64 -1.87
N SER A 100 14.60 10.48 -2.52
CA SER A 100 14.62 10.35 -3.97
C SER A 100 13.93 9.06 -4.40
N GLY A 101 13.34 9.06 -5.59
CA GLY A 101 12.76 7.87 -6.18
C GLY A 101 12.98 7.80 -7.69
N VAL A 102 12.83 6.59 -8.24
CA VAL A 102 12.90 6.33 -9.68
C VAL A 102 11.84 5.32 -10.09
N TYR A 103 11.15 5.61 -11.19
CA TYR A 103 10.32 4.64 -11.88
C TYR A 103 11.11 4.01 -13.01
N TYR A 104 11.05 2.70 -13.11
CA TYR A 104 11.77 1.97 -14.15
C TYR A 104 10.95 0.79 -14.65
N ARG A 105 11.42 0.25 -15.77
CA ARG A 105 10.81 -0.90 -16.44
C ARG A 105 11.70 -2.12 -16.28
N THR A 106 11.10 -3.26 -15.99
CA THR A 106 11.82 -4.54 -15.93
C THR A 106 12.26 -5.04 -17.31
N SER A 107 11.55 -4.65 -18.38
CA SER A 107 11.92 -4.98 -19.76
C SER A 107 11.52 -3.88 -20.76
N PRO A 108 12.09 -3.87 -21.98
CA PRO A 108 11.69 -2.95 -23.05
C PRO A 108 10.24 -3.12 -23.52
N ASP A 109 9.64 -4.29 -23.31
CA ASP A 109 8.28 -4.62 -23.74
C ASP A 109 7.20 -4.06 -22.80
N VAL A 110 7.61 -3.56 -21.62
CA VAL A 110 6.69 -2.93 -20.68
C VAL A 110 6.37 -1.50 -21.15
N GLU A 111 5.09 -1.21 -21.38
CA GLU A 111 4.67 0.09 -21.92
C GLU A 111 4.93 1.24 -20.94
N VAL A 112 4.67 1.00 -19.66
CA VAL A 112 4.76 1.96 -18.55
C VAL A 112 5.44 1.32 -17.36
N SER A 113 6.12 2.11 -16.52
CA SER A 113 6.89 1.57 -15.39
C SER A 113 6.07 0.60 -14.53
N ASP A 114 6.64 -0.58 -14.33
CA ASP A 114 6.12 -1.66 -13.50
C ASP A 114 6.84 -1.75 -12.16
N MET A 115 7.90 -0.96 -11.97
CA MET A 115 8.66 -0.83 -10.73
C MET A 115 8.84 0.64 -10.33
N GLU A 116 8.83 0.86 -9.03
CA GLU A 116 9.27 2.08 -8.36
C GLU A 116 10.34 1.72 -7.33
N MET A 117 11.37 2.55 -7.22
CA MET A 117 12.38 2.44 -6.16
C MET A 117 12.45 3.77 -5.42
N GLU A 118 12.25 3.74 -4.12
CA GLU A 118 12.44 4.87 -3.22
C GLU A 118 13.70 4.67 -2.36
N LEU A 119 14.57 5.68 -2.32
CA LEU A 119 15.74 5.70 -1.46
C LEU A 119 15.41 6.40 -0.15
N ILE A 120 15.52 5.65 0.93
CA ILE A 120 15.33 6.10 2.30
C ILE A 120 16.70 6.26 2.95
N VAL A 121 16.98 7.44 3.51
CA VAL A 121 18.24 7.73 4.21
C VAL A 121 18.26 7.19 5.64
N GLY A 122 17.73 5.99 5.86
CA GLY A 122 17.67 5.30 7.14
C GLY A 122 17.51 3.78 6.97
N ILE A 123 17.59 3.02 8.07
CA ILE A 123 17.33 1.58 8.05
C ILE A 123 15.83 1.35 8.18
N GLY A 124 15.14 1.07 7.07
CA GLY A 124 13.73 0.68 7.05
C GLY A 124 13.55 -0.83 6.96
N ASP A 125 13.71 -1.56 8.07
CA ASP A 125 13.39 -2.99 8.21
C ASP A 125 12.03 -3.14 8.91
N ASP A 126 11.14 -3.98 8.36
CA ASP A 126 9.79 -4.22 8.89
C ASP A 126 9.01 -2.92 9.16
N HIS A 127 9.06 -1.97 8.22
CA HIS A 127 8.48 -0.62 8.37
C HIS A 127 8.91 0.11 9.66
N GLY A 128 10.14 -0.13 10.12
CA GLY A 128 10.69 0.44 11.34
C GLY A 128 10.24 -0.24 12.63
N ARG A 129 9.43 -1.31 12.55
CA ARG A 129 9.05 -2.14 13.71
C ARG A 129 10.24 -2.94 14.23
N LYS A 130 11.19 -3.29 13.34
CA LYS A 130 12.47 -3.91 13.70
C LYS A 130 13.57 -2.88 13.79
N LEU A 131 13.94 -2.53 15.03
CA LEU A 131 14.94 -1.52 15.30
C LEU A 131 16.36 -2.04 15.10
N HIS A 132 17.18 -1.24 14.41
CA HIS A 132 18.60 -1.50 14.21
C HIS A 132 19.41 -0.37 14.82
N LEU A 133 20.40 -0.72 15.65
CA LEU A 133 21.39 0.25 16.10
C LEU A 133 22.33 0.64 14.95
N GLY A 134 22.76 1.89 14.97
CA GLY A 134 23.67 2.47 13.99
C GLY A 134 22.93 3.20 12.86
N HIS A 135 23.62 3.31 11.73
CA HIS A 135 23.23 4.11 10.58
C HIS A 135 23.17 3.24 9.32
N GLY A 136 22.32 3.64 8.38
CA GLY A 136 22.11 2.92 7.13
C GLY A 136 21.20 3.68 6.19
N TYR A 137 20.96 3.08 5.04
CA TYR A 137 20.01 3.53 4.04
C TYR A 137 19.34 2.31 3.41
N SER A 138 18.14 2.49 2.87
CA SER A 138 17.41 1.41 2.21
C SER A 138 16.82 1.87 0.89
N ALA A 139 16.73 0.95 -0.06
CA ALA A 139 15.90 1.10 -1.24
C ALA A 139 14.66 0.21 -1.11
N HIS A 140 13.48 0.81 -1.14
CA HIS A 140 12.20 0.12 -1.12
C HIS A 140 11.71 0.00 -2.56
N LEU A 141 11.48 -1.23 -3.02
CA LEU A 141 11.20 -1.55 -4.41
C LEU A 141 9.76 -1.99 -4.55
N LEU A 142 8.90 -1.08 -4.98
CA LEU A 142 7.47 -1.28 -5.10
C LEU A 142 7.12 -1.90 -6.47
N LEU A 143 6.34 -2.98 -6.47
CA LEU A 143 5.70 -3.52 -7.67
C LEU A 143 4.48 -2.65 -8.03
N ALA A 144 4.56 -1.89 -9.11
CA ALA A 144 3.62 -0.80 -9.39
C ALA A 144 2.26 -1.25 -9.97
N ARG A 145 2.19 -2.46 -10.53
CA ARG A 145 0.96 -3.01 -11.14
C ARG A 145 0.79 -4.49 -10.82
N PRO A 146 0.59 -4.84 -9.54
CA PRO A 146 0.37 -6.22 -9.14
C PRO A 146 -0.91 -6.78 -9.80
N LYS A 147 -0.88 -8.07 -10.08
CA LYS A 147 -2.01 -8.84 -10.62
C LYS A 147 -2.61 -9.77 -9.59
N SER A 148 -1.89 -10.08 -8.51
CA SER A 148 -2.47 -10.72 -7.34
C SER A 148 -3.57 -9.85 -6.77
N THR A 149 -4.69 -10.50 -6.44
CA THR A 149 -5.80 -9.87 -5.75
C THR A 149 -6.19 -10.76 -4.58
N GLY A 150 -6.52 -10.14 -3.46
CA GLY A 150 -6.94 -10.78 -2.23
C GLY A 150 -8.42 -10.59 -1.94
N GLU A 151 -8.77 -10.84 -0.68
CA GLU A 151 -10.07 -10.54 -0.12
C GLU A 151 -10.02 -10.05 1.34
N VAL A 152 -11.08 -9.37 1.74
CA VAL A 152 -11.41 -8.99 3.11
C VAL A 152 -12.74 -9.64 3.44
N ARG A 153 -12.75 -10.50 4.46
CA ARG A 153 -13.96 -11.19 4.93
C ARG A 153 -14.32 -10.76 6.34
N LEU A 154 -15.61 -10.74 6.63
CA LEU A 154 -16.08 -10.51 7.98
C LEU A 154 -15.71 -11.72 8.88
N ALA A 155 -15.08 -11.49 10.02
CA ALA A 155 -14.78 -12.54 11.01
C ALA A 155 -15.93 -12.76 12.00
N SER A 156 -16.68 -11.70 12.29
CA SER A 156 -17.74 -11.65 13.30
C SER A 156 -18.76 -10.57 12.94
N PRO A 157 -20.05 -10.71 13.30
CA PRO A 157 -21.02 -9.61 13.23
C PRO A 157 -20.63 -8.40 14.09
N ASP A 158 -19.77 -8.58 15.10
CA ASP A 158 -19.21 -7.50 15.90
C ASP A 158 -18.08 -6.80 15.13
N THR A 159 -18.34 -5.56 14.70
CA THR A 159 -17.38 -4.74 13.93
C THR A 159 -16.17 -4.28 14.74
N THR A 160 -16.10 -4.55 16.06
CA THR A 160 -14.89 -4.32 16.86
C THR A 160 -13.86 -5.44 16.70
N VAL A 161 -14.28 -6.60 16.18
CA VAL A 161 -13.38 -7.71 15.83
C VAL A 161 -12.73 -7.41 14.49
N ALA A 162 -11.41 -7.58 14.41
CA ALA A 162 -10.68 -7.38 13.16
C ALA A 162 -11.22 -8.28 12.04
N PRO A 163 -11.34 -7.79 10.79
CA PRO A 163 -11.75 -8.62 9.67
C PRO A 163 -10.64 -9.63 9.32
N LEU A 164 -11.00 -10.68 8.59
CA LEU A 164 -10.04 -11.60 7.99
C LEU A 164 -9.51 -10.95 6.72
N ILE A 165 -8.20 -10.74 6.63
CA ILE A 165 -7.54 -10.07 5.50
C ILE A 165 -6.58 -11.08 4.89
N ASP A 166 -6.82 -11.44 3.63
CA ASP A 166 -5.92 -12.28 2.84
C ASP A 166 -5.59 -11.56 1.53
N PRO A 167 -4.44 -10.85 1.45
CA PRO A 167 -4.01 -10.17 0.23
C PRO A 167 -3.65 -11.13 -0.91
N ARG A 168 -3.40 -12.42 -0.61
CA ARG A 168 -2.93 -13.44 -1.56
C ARG A 168 -1.75 -12.96 -2.41
N TYR A 169 -0.76 -12.34 -1.76
CA TYR A 169 0.46 -11.91 -2.43
C TYR A 169 1.10 -13.05 -3.22
N PHE A 170 1.59 -12.74 -4.42
CA PHE A 170 2.22 -13.69 -5.33
C PHE A 170 1.34 -14.85 -5.80
N SER A 171 0.01 -14.75 -5.65
CA SER A 171 -0.96 -15.66 -6.27
C SER A 171 -0.95 -15.62 -7.80
N HIS A 172 -0.46 -14.54 -8.41
CA HIS A 172 -0.27 -14.43 -9.85
C HIS A 172 1.25 -14.45 -10.17
N PRO A 173 1.72 -15.31 -11.10
CA PRO A 173 3.17 -15.49 -11.34
C PRO A 173 3.88 -14.21 -11.78
N TYR A 174 3.21 -13.36 -12.57
CA TYR A 174 3.68 -12.03 -12.96
C TYR A 174 4.28 -11.23 -11.80
N ASP A 175 3.68 -11.27 -10.61
CA ASP A 175 4.08 -10.40 -9.50
C ASP A 175 5.47 -10.79 -8.99
N MET A 176 5.71 -12.08 -8.79
CA MET A 176 7.02 -12.57 -8.34
C MET A 176 8.08 -12.41 -9.44
N GLU A 177 7.75 -12.77 -10.69
CA GLU A 177 8.67 -12.64 -11.83
C GLU A 177 9.13 -11.19 -12.02
N THR A 178 8.18 -10.24 -11.95
CA THR A 178 8.46 -8.81 -12.10
C THR A 178 9.27 -8.28 -10.93
N LEU A 179 8.93 -8.66 -9.69
CA LEU A 179 9.66 -8.19 -8.50
C LEU A 179 11.09 -8.74 -8.45
N VAL A 180 11.32 -9.98 -8.87
CA VAL A 180 12.69 -10.54 -9.02
C VAL A 180 13.48 -9.77 -10.07
N ALA A 181 12.90 -9.54 -11.26
CA ALA A 181 13.56 -8.78 -12.33
C ALA A 181 13.87 -7.34 -11.90
N GLY A 182 12.91 -6.68 -11.24
CA GLY A 182 13.04 -5.34 -10.69
C GLY A 182 14.11 -5.24 -9.61
N THR A 183 14.22 -6.26 -8.75
CA THR A 183 15.25 -6.35 -7.70
C THR A 183 16.65 -6.45 -8.29
N ARG A 184 16.84 -7.20 -9.38
CA ARG A 184 18.15 -7.29 -10.05
C ARG A 184 18.62 -5.96 -10.61
N ILE A 185 17.71 -5.20 -11.23
CA ILE A 185 18.01 -3.85 -11.72
C ILE A 185 18.36 -2.93 -10.55
N ALA A 186 17.62 -3.00 -9.45
CA ALA A 186 17.91 -2.21 -8.26
C ALA A 186 19.28 -2.56 -7.66
N LEU A 187 19.66 -3.84 -7.60
CA LEU A 187 21.00 -4.26 -7.19
C LEU A 187 22.09 -3.70 -8.11
N ASP A 188 21.86 -3.66 -9.43
CA ASP A 188 22.77 -3.04 -10.41
C ASP A 188 22.91 -1.51 -10.17
N ILE A 189 21.84 -0.83 -9.75
CA ILE A 189 21.87 0.60 -9.38
C ILE A 189 22.61 0.79 -8.04
N MET A 190 22.27 0.01 -7.02
CA MET A 190 22.82 0.16 -5.67
C MET A 190 24.28 -0.30 -5.57
N SER A 191 24.76 -1.07 -6.55
CA SER A 191 26.18 -1.48 -6.68
C SER A 191 27.06 -0.45 -7.40
N GLN A 192 26.49 0.62 -7.99
CA GLN A 192 27.27 1.65 -8.70
C GLN A 192 28.34 2.30 -7.80
N PRO A 193 29.48 2.75 -8.36
CA PRO A 193 30.60 3.30 -7.58
C PRO A 193 30.27 4.53 -6.73
N VAL A 194 29.22 5.28 -7.09
CA VAL A 194 28.76 6.45 -6.33
C VAL A 194 28.33 6.10 -4.90
N PHE A 195 27.92 4.84 -4.66
CA PHE A 195 27.54 4.35 -3.35
C PHE A 195 28.73 3.83 -2.52
N ASP A 196 29.90 3.59 -3.11
CA ASP A 196 31.07 3.00 -2.42
C ASP A 196 31.47 3.72 -1.12
N PRO A 197 31.45 5.07 -1.04
CA PRO A 197 31.79 5.77 0.21
C PRO A 197 30.79 5.53 1.35
N TYR A 198 29.58 5.08 1.03
CA TYR A 198 28.47 4.93 1.97
C TYR A 198 28.17 3.44 2.26
N ARG A 199 28.35 2.57 1.26
CA ARG A 199 27.85 1.20 1.25
C ARG A 199 28.61 0.29 2.22
N GLY A 200 27.95 -0.07 3.31
CA GLY A 200 28.36 -1.16 4.20
C GLY A 200 27.62 -2.46 3.89
N ASP A 201 27.60 -3.37 4.86
CA ASP A 201 26.97 -4.68 4.71
C ASP A 201 25.46 -4.60 4.49
N MET A 202 24.93 -5.48 3.64
CA MET A 202 23.48 -5.69 3.52
C MET A 202 22.93 -6.39 4.75
N LEU A 203 21.76 -5.95 5.23
CA LEU A 203 21.04 -6.61 6.33
C LEU A 203 20.21 -7.80 5.84
N ILE A 204 19.72 -7.74 4.61
CA ILE A 204 19.02 -8.81 3.91
C ILE A 204 19.86 -9.15 2.69
N HIS A 205 20.29 -10.40 2.59
CA HIS A 205 21.19 -10.82 1.52
C HIS A 205 20.43 -11.10 0.23
N TYR A 206 20.89 -10.50 -0.86
CA TYR A 206 20.46 -10.81 -2.22
C TYR A 206 21.70 -11.12 -3.07
N ASP A 207 21.66 -12.22 -3.80
CA ASP A 207 22.61 -12.52 -4.86
C ASP A 207 21.99 -12.13 -6.20
N ARG A 208 22.59 -11.12 -6.83
CA ARG A 208 22.11 -10.53 -8.09
C ARG A 208 22.04 -11.56 -9.23
N ASP A 209 22.90 -12.58 -9.20
CA ASP A 209 23.03 -13.58 -10.27
C ASP A 209 22.32 -14.91 -9.96
N ASP A 210 21.69 -15.04 -8.77
CA ASP A 210 20.85 -16.18 -8.39
C ASP A 210 19.38 -15.73 -8.23
N PRO A 211 18.57 -15.77 -9.31
CA PRO A 211 17.16 -15.37 -9.24
C PRO A 211 16.34 -16.23 -8.28
N ASP A 212 16.71 -17.50 -8.08
CA ASP A 212 15.99 -18.39 -7.17
C ASP A 212 16.27 -18.00 -5.71
N GLN A 213 17.48 -17.51 -5.40
CA GLN A 213 17.81 -16.94 -4.09
C GLN A 213 17.05 -15.64 -3.85
N ILE A 214 16.94 -14.77 -4.86
CA ILE A 214 16.15 -13.54 -4.76
C ILE A 214 14.70 -13.90 -4.45
N GLU A 215 14.08 -14.83 -5.20
CA GLU A 215 12.70 -15.25 -4.96
C GLU A 215 12.50 -15.75 -3.52
N ARG A 216 13.38 -16.64 -3.02
CA ARG A 216 13.29 -17.14 -1.64
C ARG A 216 13.32 -15.99 -0.63
N THR A 217 14.26 -15.06 -0.79
CA THR A 217 14.37 -13.89 0.08
C THR A 217 13.12 -13.00 0.00
N LEU A 218 12.54 -12.82 -1.18
CA LEU A 218 11.28 -12.07 -1.34
C LEU A 218 10.12 -12.76 -0.62
N ARG A 219 10.02 -14.09 -0.66
CA ARG A 219 8.98 -14.81 0.10
C ARG A 219 9.11 -14.63 1.61
N ASP A 220 10.32 -14.48 2.11
CA ASP A 220 10.59 -14.33 3.55
C ASP A 220 10.49 -12.87 4.03
N HIS A 221 10.70 -11.88 3.15
CA HIS A 221 10.93 -10.50 3.54
C HIS A 221 10.12 -9.43 2.80
N ALA A 222 9.42 -9.77 1.71
CA ALA A 222 8.56 -8.80 1.05
C ALA A 222 7.43 -8.36 1.98
N ASP A 223 7.11 -7.07 1.96
CA ASP A 223 6.10 -6.48 2.84
C ASP A 223 5.14 -5.57 2.06
N THR A 224 4.03 -5.22 2.69
CA THR A 224 3.00 -4.31 2.17
C THR A 224 3.50 -2.86 2.17
N GLU A 225 3.18 -2.08 1.15
CA GLU A 225 3.42 -0.63 1.13
C GLU A 225 2.21 0.17 1.66
N TYR A 226 1.24 -0.53 2.28
CA TYR A 226 0.00 0.02 2.82
C TYR A 226 -0.87 0.78 1.81
N HIS A 227 -0.78 0.39 0.53
CA HIS A 227 -1.53 0.94 -0.59
C HIS A 227 -2.78 0.12 -0.91
N VAL A 228 -3.48 -0.30 0.14
CA VAL A 228 -4.64 -1.21 0.06
C VAL A 228 -5.85 -0.53 -0.57
N CYS A 229 -6.45 -1.18 -1.57
CA CYS A 229 -7.57 -0.64 -2.32
C CYS A 229 -8.48 -1.74 -2.91
N GLY A 230 -9.58 -1.32 -3.54
CA GLY A 230 -10.37 -2.15 -4.47
C GLY A 230 -11.42 -3.11 -3.90
N THR A 231 -11.56 -3.17 -2.57
CA THR A 231 -12.51 -4.07 -1.88
C THR A 231 -13.99 -3.76 -2.07
N CYS A 232 -14.32 -2.63 -2.70
CA CYS A 232 -15.67 -2.23 -3.09
C CYS A 232 -15.63 -1.60 -4.49
N ARG A 233 -14.91 -2.25 -5.43
CA ARG A 233 -14.57 -1.67 -6.73
C ARG A 233 -15.77 -1.13 -7.50
N MET A 234 -15.57 0.01 -8.16
CA MET A 234 -16.46 0.46 -9.22
C MET A 234 -16.32 -0.44 -10.46
N GLY A 235 -17.35 -0.44 -11.31
CA GLY A 235 -17.31 -1.17 -12.57
C GLY A 235 -18.43 -0.76 -13.52
N PRO A 236 -18.39 -1.20 -14.79
CA PRO A 236 -19.40 -0.90 -15.79
C PRO A 236 -20.75 -1.53 -15.43
N ASP A 237 -21.82 -1.06 -16.07
CA ASP A 237 -23.14 -1.66 -15.89
C ASP A 237 -23.17 -3.11 -16.38
N GLY A 238 -23.83 -3.96 -15.60
CA GLY A 238 -23.87 -5.40 -15.83
C GLY A 238 -22.68 -6.19 -15.26
N ASP A 239 -21.68 -5.54 -14.67
CA ASP A 239 -20.60 -6.22 -13.95
C ASP A 239 -21.11 -6.78 -12.61
N PRO A 240 -21.21 -8.12 -12.43
CA PRO A 240 -21.77 -8.71 -11.22
C PRO A 240 -20.87 -8.55 -9.99
N MET A 241 -19.61 -8.17 -10.19
CA MET A 241 -18.62 -8.01 -9.12
C MET A 241 -18.34 -6.54 -8.79
N ALA A 242 -18.98 -5.59 -9.49
CA ALA A 242 -18.91 -4.18 -9.15
C ALA A 242 -19.80 -3.87 -7.92
N VAL A 243 -19.26 -3.17 -6.93
CA VAL A 243 -20.01 -2.75 -5.73
C VAL A 243 -20.63 -1.38 -5.92
N VAL A 244 -19.96 -0.49 -6.65
CA VAL A 244 -20.46 0.85 -6.94
C VAL A 244 -20.56 1.15 -8.45
N ASP A 245 -21.40 2.11 -8.80
CA ASP A 245 -21.51 2.64 -10.16
C ASP A 245 -20.47 3.73 -10.46
N SER A 246 -20.53 4.33 -11.65
CA SER A 246 -19.65 5.43 -12.07
C SER A 246 -19.86 6.74 -11.29
N ARG A 247 -20.90 6.80 -10.46
CA ARG A 247 -21.18 7.88 -9.49
C ARG A 247 -20.84 7.48 -8.07
N LEU A 248 -20.16 6.35 -7.87
CA LEU A 248 -19.76 5.79 -6.58
C LEU A 248 -20.93 5.35 -5.68
N ARG A 249 -22.16 5.28 -6.23
CA ARG A 249 -23.35 4.85 -5.49
C ARG A 249 -23.32 3.34 -5.36
N VAL A 250 -23.67 2.82 -4.19
CA VAL A 250 -23.74 1.38 -3.96
C VAL A 250 -24.85 0.79 -4.83
N ARG A 251 -24.49 -0.19 -5.67
CA ARG A 251 -25.43 -0.82 -6.60
C ARG A 251 -26.50 -1.56 -5.80
N GLY A 252 -27.77 -1.40 -6.18
CA GLY A 252 -28.91 -2.05 -5.53
C GLY A 252 -29.41 -1.37 -4.24
N LEU A 253 -28.80 -0.25 -3.80
CA LEU A 253 -29.25 0.53 -2.66
C LEU A 253 -29.38 2.02 -3.01
N GLU A 254 -30.37 2.67 -2.42
CA GLU A 254 -30.55 4.12 -2.54
C GLU A 254 -29.94 4.84 -1.34
N GLY A 255 -29.44 6.07 -1.57
CA GLY A 255 -28.95 6.92 -0.48
C GLY A 255 -27.65 6.45 0.17
N LEU A 256 -26.87 5.59 -0.48
CA LEU A 256 -25.58 5.11 0.00
C LEU A 256 -24.49 5.25 -1.08
N ARG A 257 -23.37 5.87 -0.70
CA ARG A 257 -22.20 6.07 -1.57
C ARG A 257 -20.92 5.64 -0.85
N ILE A 258 -19.90 5.27 -1.61
CA ILE A 258 -18.56 4.98 -1.08
C ILE A 258 -17.55 5.96 -1.69
N ALA A 259 -16.74 6.63 -0.87
CA ALA A 259 -15.75 7.61 -1.31
C ALA A 259 -14.45 7.40 -0.53
N ASP A 260 -13.72 6.34 -0.89
CA ASP A 260 -12.39 6.01 -0.37
C ASP A 260 -11.65 5.05 -1.35
N ALA A 261 -10.47 4.55 -0.96
CA ALA A 261 -9.66 3.64 -1.77
C ALA A 261 -10.36 2.33 -2.18
N SER A 262 -11.40 1.89 -1.47
CA SER A 262 -12.10 0.63 -1.77
C SER A 262 -12.77 0.65 -3.14
N VAL A 263 -13.11 1.83 -3.69
CA VAL A 263 -13.79 1.94 -4.99
C VAL A 263 -12.86 1.78 -6.19
N MET A 264 -11.54 1.78 -5.98
CA MET A 264 -10.56 1.69 -7.06
C MET A 264 -10.67 0.33 -7.77
N PRO A 265 -10.89 0.26 -9.10
CA PRO A 265 -10.95 -1.01 -9.80
C PRO A 265 -9.57 -1.68 -9.89
N THR A 266 -8.54 -0.86 -10.00
CA THR A 266 -7.13 -1.26 -10.04
C THR A 266 -6.30 -0.28 -9.24
N VAL A 267 -5.27 -0.76 -8.53
CA VAL A 267 -4.29 0.11 -7.89
C VAL A 267 -3.56 0.95 -8.94
N THR A 268 -3.26 2.20 -8.60
CA THR A 268 -2.46 3.11 -9.46
C THR A 268 -0.98 2.81 -9.30
N SER A 269 -0.14 3.13 -10.29
CA SER A 269 1.30 2.83 -10.28
C SER A 269 2.18 3.64 -9.32
N ASN A 270 1.58 4.23 -8.28
CA ASN A 270 2.24 5.09 -7.30
C ASN A 270 1.42 5.07 -6.00
N ASN A 271 1.98 5.62 -4.93
CA ASN A 271 1.39 5.80 -3.62
C ASN A 271 -0.01 6.43 -3.73
N ILE A 272 -0.98 5.82 -3.05
CA ILE A 272 -2.40 6.04 -3.36
C ILE A 272 -3.03 7.24 -2.64
N ASN A 273 -2.28 8.00 -1.83
CA ASN A 273 -2.82 9.15 -1.09
C ASN A 273 -3.45 10.19 -2.04
N ALA A 274 -2.70 10.62 -3.06
CA ALA A 274 -3.21 11.60 -4.03
C ALA A 274 -4.43 11.07 -4.83
N PRO A 275 -4.43 9.84 -5.36
CA PRO A 275 -5.62 9.22 -5.94
C PRO A 275 -6.84 9.20 -5.00
N VAL A 276 -6.65 8.89 -3.71
CA VAL A 276 -7.74 8.83 -2.73
C VAL A 276 -8.31 10.22 -2.42
N ILE A 277 -7.46 11.24 -2.29
CA ILE A 277 -7.91 12.64 -2.16
C ILE A 277 -8.74 13.03 -3.40
N MET A 278 -8.26 12.68 -4.60
CA MET A 278 -8.98 12.95 -5.85
C MET A 278 -10.37 12.27 -5.87
N ILE A 279 -10.48 11.02 -5.42
CA ILE A 279 -11.76 10.32 -5.26
C ILE A 279 -12.69 11.10 -4.32
N GLY A 280 -12.17 11.58 -3.19
CA GLY A 280 -12.93 12.40 -2.23
C GLY A 280 -13.45 13.71 -2.83
N GLU A 281 -12.59 14.47 -3.50
CA GLU A 281 -12.97 15.71 -4.20
C GLU A 281 -14.02 15.45 -5.29
N LYS A 282 -13.79 14.39 -6.10
CA LYS A 282 -14.72 14.02 -7.17
C LYS A 282 -16.08 13.59 -6.62
N ALA A 283 -16.10 12.84 -5.52
CA ALA A 283 -17.32 12.44 -4.83
C ALA A 283 -18.08 13.67 -4.29
N ALA A 284 -17.37 14.63 -3.69
CA ALA A 284 -17.98 15.86 -3.17
C ALA A 284 -18.68 16.66 -4.29
N ASP A 285 -18.04 16.83 -5.45
CA ASP A 285 -18.65 17.48 -6.61
C ASP A 285 -19.86 16.72 -7.15
N MET A 286 -19.77 15.39 -7.21
CA MET A 286 -20.88 14.54 -7.63
C MET A 286 -22.09 14.65 -6.69
N ILE A 287 -21.85 14.69 -5.37
CA ILE A 287 -22.92 14.85 -4.39
C ILE A 287 -23.57 16.21 -4.54
N ARG A 288 -22.79 17.28 -4.74
CA ARG A 288 -23.32 18.63 -4.97
C ARG A 288 -24.16 18.73 -6.24
N SER A 289 -23.79 18.00 -7.30
CA SER A 289 -24.58 17.99 -8.55
C SER A 289 -25.89 17.22 -8.45
N ASP A 290 -25.96 16.26 -7.53
CA ASP A 290 -27.12 15.39 -7.35
C ASP A 290 -28.14 15.94 -6.32
N ALA A 291 -27.76 16.97 -5.57
CA ALA A 291 -28.50 17.52 -4.42
C ALA A 291 -29.63 18.48 -4.78
#